data_AF-A0A7X9DY57-F1
#
_entry.id   AF-A0A7X9DY57-F1
#
_cell.length_a   1.000
_cell.length_b   1.000
_cell.length_c   1.000
_cell.angle_alpha   90.00
_cell.angle_beta   90.00
_cell.angle_gamma   90.00
#
_symmetry.space_group_name_H-M   'P 1'
#
loop_
_entity.id
_entity.type
_entity.pdbx_description
1 polymer ?
#
loop_
_entity_poly.entity_id
_entity_poly.type
_entity_poly.pdbx_seq_one_letter_code
_entity_poly.pdbx_strand_id
1 'polypeptide(L)'
;MRTTSLFVLACLLLGAAAWADEETAPPLIGDVVNGGKLYRANCAVCHGYDGSGQGPAAKVLGKTRPADHRDGSVMNSLDDRLLFARIREGCRAAGCAATMPAFADLDTLETWDLVSFLRSLHLPLQSFFSLVDQYLVKRYTIGQLGPDEFREGQLERIQKFAGKVDPKDLQQTAFTLFRADPRRPSPELVPQEPRRLAELTKDNKLGYVFFMDFVDPRGARIPVGLALDPNFTITRLVAAGGDPGKANELNTRLEKFIGLGKRGDRPDFKTADKKDKVQASFDEAVRRLYVIAVEAANAYELEEKDRSWADGTF
;
A
#
# COMPACT_ATOMS: atom_id res chain seq x y z
N MET A 1 -51.74 16.24 63.99
CA MET A 1 -52.14 16.12 62.57
C MET A 1 -50.92 15.70 61.76
N ARG A 2 -51.01 14.52 61.11
CA ARG A 2 -50.42 14.13 59.79
C ARG A 2 -48.91 14.34 59.54
N THR A 3 -48.09 13.42 58.99
CA THR A 3 -48.18 12.04 58.46
C THR A 3 -46.77 11.70 57.91
N THR A 4 -46.33 10.44 58.01
CA THR A 4 -45.59 9.59 57.03
C THR A 4 -44.83 10.26 55.85
N SER A 5 -43.60 9.89 55.46
CA SER A 5 -43.17 8.63 54.80
C SER A 5 -41.68 8.79 54.40
N LEU A 6 -40.80 7.79 54.59
CA LEU A 6 -40.46 6.65 53.69
C LEU A 6 -39.56 6.99 52.48
N PHE A 7 -38.39 6.34 52.46
CA PHE A 7 -37.45 6.00 51.38
C PHE A 7 -37.79 6.36 49.92
N VAL A 8 -36.79 6.94 49.20
CA VAL A 8 -36.34 6.46 47.88
C VAL A 8 -34.84 6.71 47.72
N LEU A 9 -34.08 5.61 47.61
CA LEU A 9 -32.75 5.55 47.00
C LEU A 9 -32.97 5.59 45.47
N ALA A 10 -32.37 6.54 44.76
CA ALA A 10 -32.34 6.50 43.29
C ALA A 10 -30.98 6.98 42.79
N CYS A 11 -30.25 6.02 42.22
CA CYS A 11 -29.01 6.18 41.48
C CYS A 11 -29.10 7.28 40.42
N LEU A 12 -28.19 8.25 40.47
CA LEU A 12 -27.79 9.05 39.31
C LEU A 12 -26.38 8.65 38.89
N LEU A 13 -26.28 7.42 38.38
CA LEU A 13 -25.20 6.95 37.51
C LEU A 13 -25.78 6.84 36.10
N LEU A 14 -25.96 7.97 35.41
CA LEU A 14 -26.39 8.09 34.02
C LEU A 14 -25.92 9.48 33.54
N GLY A 15 -25.02 9.67 32.58
CA GLY A 15 -24.25 8.70 31.81
C GLY A 15 -23.00 9.39 31.27
N ALA A 16 -21.84 8.77 31.48
CA ALA A 16 -20.67 8.99 30.64
C ALA A 16 -20.75 7.95 29.50
N ALA A 17 -21.75 8.08 28.64
CA ALA A 17 -21.86 7.26 27.45
C ALA A 17 -21.38 8.08 26.24
N ALA A 18 -20.11 7.87 25.93
CA ALA A 18 -19.52 7.94 24.60
C ALA A 18 -19.83 9.20 23.76
N TRP A 19 -19.10 10.28 24.04
CA TRP A 19 -18.49 10.99 22.92
C TRP A 19 -17.34 10.10 22.42
N ALA A 20 -17.67 9.10 21.60
CA ALA A 20 -16.64 8.62 20.69
C ALA A 20 -16.38 9.81 19.77
N ASP A 21 -15.19 10.41 19.88
CA ASP A 21 -14.77 11.46 18.95
C ASP A 21 -15.03 10.96 17.53
N GLU A 22 -15.70 11.77 16.71
CA GLU A 22 -15.96 11.49 15.29
C GLU A 22 -14.66 11.18 14.52
N GLU A 23 -13.53 11.62 15.08
CA GLU A 23 -12.16 11.35 14.66
C GLU A 23 -11.73 9.88 14.86
N THR A 24 -12.35 9.13 15.78
CA THR A 24 -11.99 7.74 16.14
C THR A 24 -12.89 6.66 15.53
N ALA A 25 -14.04 7.03 14.95
CA ALA A 25 -14.91 6.07 14.27
C ALA A 25 -14.21 5.43 13.05
N PRO A 26 -14.57 4.22 12.61
CA PRO A 26 -14.07 3.69 11.35
C PRO A 26 -14.49 4.59 10.16
N PRO A 27 -13.65 4.75 9.13
CA PRO A 27 -14.05 5.36 7.86
C PRO A 27 -15.35 4.77 7.32
N LEU A 28 -16.20 5.60 6.71
CA LEU A 28 -17.41 5.11 6.05
C LEU A 28 -17.04 4.43 4.72
N ILE A 29 -17.75 3.36 4.40
CA ILE A 29 -17.66 2.71 3.08
C ILE A 29 -18.68 3.39 2.18
N GLY A 30 -18.20 4.07 1.14
CA GLY A 30 -19.03 4.77 0.16
C GLY A 30 -19.44 3.89 -1.03
N ASP A 31 -20.34 4.42 -1.86
CA ASP A 31 -20.78 3.84 -3.11
C ASP A 31 -19.77 4.13 -4.24
N VAL A 32 -19.04 3.09 -4.64
CA VAL A 32 -18.05 3.13 -5.73
C VAL A 32 -18.65 3.61 -7.07
N VAL A 33 -19.90 3.26 -7.36
CA VAL A 33 -20.58 3.63 -8.61
C VAL A 33 -20.90 5.12 -8.62
N ASN A 34 -21.43 5.64 -7.50
CA ASN A 34 -21.67 7.08 -7.38
C ASN A 34 -20.35 7.87 -7.36
N GLY A 35 -19.35 7.39 -6.61
CA GLY A 35 -18.01 7.96 -6.58
C GLY A 35 -17.38 8.06 -7.97
N GLY A 36 -17.57 7.05 -8.83
CA GLY A 36 -17.12 7.10 -10.21
C GLY A 36 -17.82 8.19 -11.05
N LYS A 37 -19.10 8.48 -10.80
CA LYS A 37 -19.80 9.60 -11.47
C LYS A 37 -19.25 10.93 -11.00
N LEU A 38 -19.10 11.11 -9.69
CA LEU A 38 -18.53 12.32 -9.07
C LEU A 38 -17.11 12.56 -9.55
N TYR A 39 -16.28 11.51 -9.64
CA TYR A 39 -14.90 11.60 -10.10
C TYR A 39 -14.80 12.09 -11.54
N ARG A 40 -15.66 11.58 -12.42
CA ARG A 40 -15.72 12.03 -13.82
C ARG A 40 -16.13 13.49 -13.95
N ALA A 41 -17.08 13.94 -13.12
CA ALA A 41 -17.57 15.31 -13.14
C ALA A 41 -16.55 16.31 -12.56
N ASN A 42 -15.85 15.92 -11.49
CA ASN A 42 -15.08 16.87 -10.67
C ASN A 42 -13.56 16.71 -10.80
N CYS A 43 -13.05 15.50 -11.01
CA CYS A 43 -11.63 15.17 -10.85
C CYS A 43 -10.92 14.85 -12.17
N ALA A 44 -11.62 14.23 -13.13
CA ALA A 44 -11.04 13.67 -14.34
C ALA A 44 -10.39 14.70 -15.28
N VAL A 45 -10.77 15.97 -15.20
CA VAL A 45 -10.14 17.05 -15.99
C VAL A 45 -8.64 17.17 -15.70
N CYS A 46 -8.23 16.93 -14.46
CA CYS A 46 -6.83 16.94 -14.05
C CYS A 46 -6.28 15.51 -13.94
N HIS A 47 -7.00 14.61 -13.26
CA HIS A 47 -6.49 13.27 -12.95
C HIS A 47 -6.72 12.22 -14.04
N GLY A 48 -7.45 12.55 -15.12
CA GLY A 48 -7.81 11.62 -16.19
C GLY A 48 -9.02 10.74 -15.83
N TYR A 49 -9.72 10.21 -16.84
CA TYR A 49 -10.88 9.34 -16.62
C TYR A 49 -10.53 8.00 -15.97
N ASP A 50 -9.31 7.53 -16.21
CA ASP A 50 -8.75 6.29 -15.66
C ASP A 50 -7.95 6.52 -14.36
N GLY A 51 -7.82 7.77 -13.91
CA GLY A 51 -7.03 8.15 -12.74
C GLY A 51 -5.52 8.17 -12.95
N SER A 52 -5.03 8.11 -14.19
CA SER A 52 -3.60 8.09 -14.52
C SER A 52 -2.81 9.36 -14.18
N GLY A 53 -3.47 10.42 -13.73
CA GLY A 53 -2.85 11.75 -13.57
C GLY A 53 -2.61 12.47 -14.91
N GLN A 54 -3.14 11.93 -16.03
CA GLN A 54 -2.92 12.44 -17.40
C GLN A 54 -4.16 13.12 -17.99
N GLY A 55 -4.97 13.76 -17.15
CA GLY A 55 -6.14 14.52 -17.61
C GLY A 55 -5.75 15.66 -18.55
N PRO A 56 -6.70 16.21 -19.34
CA PRO A 56 -6.43 17.31 -20.28
C PRO A 56 -5.68 18.49 -19.66
N ALA A 57 -5.98 18.83 -18.40
CA ALA A 57 -5.31 19.92 -17.68
C ALA A 57 -3.93 19.54 -17.13
N ALA A 58 -3.58 18.26 -16.98
CA ALA A 58 -2.30 17.83 -16.40
C ALA A 58 -1.08 18.33 -17.20
N LYS A 59 -1.24 18.55 -18.51
CA LYS A 59 -0.17 19.04 -19.40
C LYS A 59 0.34 20.42 -19.01
N VAL A 60 -0.54 21.29 -18.49
CA VAL A 60 -0.20 22.67 -18.12
C VAL A 60 0.26 22.83 -16.66
N LEU A 61 0.15 21.78 -15.84
CA LEU A 61 0.54 21.81 -14.42
C LEU A 61 2.04 21.52 -14.19
N GLY A 62 2.80 21.18 -15.23
CA GLY A 62 4.26 21.07 -15.15
C GLY A 62 4.75 20.12 -14.05
N LYS A 63 5.45 20.66 -13.03
CA LYS A 63 5.99 19.89 -11.89
C LYS A 63 4.93 19.51 -10.84
N THR A 64 3.74 20.09 -10.89
CA THR A 64 2.62 19.78 -9.98
C THR A 64 1.57 18.90 -10.64
N ARG A 65 2.02 18.02 -11.54
CA ARG A 65 1.14 17.02 -12.17
C ARG A 65 0.42 16.20 -11.11
N PRO A 66 -0.87 15.88 -11.33
CA PRO A 66 -1.61 15.06 -10.39
C PRO A 66 -1.00 13.67 -10.25
N ALA A 67 -1.12 13.08 -9.06
CA ALA A 67 -0.67 11.72 -8.81
C ALA A 67 -1.47 10.70 -9.65
N ASP A 68 -0.83 9.59 -10.00
CA ASP A 68 -1.51 8.44 -10.60
C ASP A 68 -2.26 7.68 -9.49
N HIS A 69 -3.58 7.76 -9.50
CA HIS A 69 -4.44 7.09 -8.51
C HIS A 69 -4.50 5.57 -8.70
N ARG A 70 -3.87 5.04 -9.75
CA ARG A 70 -3.73 3.60 -9.96
C ARG A 70 -2.47 3.03 -9.31
N ASP A 71 -1.55 3.91 -8.88
CA ASP A 71 -0.30 3.52 -8.25
C ASP A 71 -0.55 3.03 -6.82
N GLY A 72 -0.48 1.71 -6.63
CA GLY A 72 -0.63 1.07 -5.33
C GLY A 72 0.44 1.47 -4.32
N SER A 73 1.65 1.88 -4.75
CA SER A 73 2.69 2.35 -3.82
C SER A 73 2.30 3.68 -3.18
N VAL A 74 1.64 4.55 -3.95
CA VAL A 74 1.20 5.86 -3.48
C VAL A 74 -0.12 5.71 -2.73
N MET A 75 -1.13 5.13 -3.36
CA MET A 75 -2.48 5.16 -2.80
C MET A 75 -2.60 4.33 -1.52
N ASN A 76 -1.98 3.15 -1.42
CA ASN A 76 -2.03 2.38 -0.16
C ASN A 76 -1.25 3.07 0.99
N SER A 77 -0.35 4.01 0.70
CA SER A 77 0.40 4.76 1.71
C SER A 77 -0.37 5.94 2.32
N LEU A 78 -1.52 6.27 1.73
CA LEU A 78 -2.39 7.34 2.19
C LEU A 78 -3.53 6.76 3.00
N ASP A 79 -3.81 7.32 4.17
CA ASP A 79 -4.98 6.98 4.97
C ASP A 79 -6.28 7.48 4.31
N ASP A 80 -7.39 6.77 4.52
CA ASP A 80 -8.72 7.13 4.00
C ASP A 80 -9.21 8.50 4.48
N ARG A 81 -8.99 8.84 5.75
CA ARG A 81 -9.32 10.17 6.31
C ARG A 81 -8.46 11.26 5.69
N LEU A 82 -7.20 10.95 5.39
CA LEU A 82 -6.32 11.87 4.67
C LEU A 82 -6.83 12.09 3.24
N LEU A 83 -7.28 11.04 2.53
CA LEU A 83 -7.90 11.19 1.21
C LEU A 83 -9.18 12.03 1.28
N PHE A 84 -10.04 11.76 2.27
CA PHE A 84 -11.26 12.52 2.52
C PHE A 84 -10.95 14.02 2.74
N ALA A 85 -10.02 14.34 3.64
CA ALA A 85 -9.61 15.72 3.92
C ALA A 85 -8.99 16.38 2.69
N ARG A 86 -8.14 15.66 1.93
CA ARG A 86 -7.55 16.14 0.68
C ARG A 86 -8.59 16.56 -0.35
N ILE A 87 -9.67 15.80 -0.49
CA ILE A 87 -10.76 16.10 -1.42
C ILE A 87 -11.49 17.37 -0.97
N ARG A 88 -11.88 17.46 0.30
CA ARG A 88 -12.68 18.58 0.80
C ARG A 88 -11.89 19.87 0.93
N GLU A 89 -10.63 19.81 1.32
CA GLU A 89 -9.82 20.97 1.68
C GLU A 89 -8.76 21.32 0.61
N GLY A 90 -8.52 20.42 -0.34
CA GLY A 90 -7.49 20.56 -1.36
C GLY A 90 -6.07 20.49 -0.80
N CYS A 91 -5.08 20.80 -1.65
CA CYS A 91 -3.67 20.68 -1.26
C CYS A 91 -3.15 21.82 -0.37
N ARG A 92 -3.83 22.97 -0.32
CA ARG A 92 -3.40 24.12 0.48
C ARG A 92 -3.44 23.85 1.99
N ALA A 93 -4.38 23.03 2.45
CA ALA A 93 -4.51 22.62 3.85
C ALA A 93 -3.80 21.27 4.14
N ALA A 94 -3.75 20.36 3.15
CA ALA A 94 -3.28 18.99 3.32
C ALA A 94 -1.79 18.74 2.97
N GLY A 95 -0.95 19.77 2.97
CA GLY A 95 0.51 19.63 2.89
C GLY A 95 1.08 19.17 1.54
N CYS A 96 0.38 19.41 0.42
CA CYS A 96 0.88 19.15 -0.94
C CYS A 96 0.96 20.42 -1.80
N ALA A 97 1.55 20.33 -2.99
CA ALA A 97 1.68 21.48 -3.88
C ALA A 97 0.30 22.12 -4.15
N ALA A 98 0.18 23.44 -3.94
CA ALA A 98 -1.07 24.22 -3.82
C ALA A 98 -1.93 24.32 -5.10
N THR A 99 -1.86 23.32 -5.98
CA THR A 99 -2.51 23.27 -7.30
C THR A 99 -3.83 22.49 -7.28
N MET A 100 -4.04 21.58 -6.33
CA MET A 100 -5.33 20.88 -6.19
C MET A 100 -6.33 21.73 -5.39
N PRO A 101 -7.48 22.12 -5.98
CA PRO A 101 -8.49 22.91 -5.30
C PRO A 101 -9.24 22.09 -4.24
N ALA A 102 -9.92 22.79 -3.34
CA ALA A 102 -10.89 22.22 -2.41
C ALA A 102 -12.22 21.93 -3.15
N PHE A 103 -12.84 20.79 -2.88
CA PHE A 103 -14.18 20.45 -3.35
C PHE A 103 -15.19 20.54 -2.19
N ALA A 104 -15.29 21.74 -1.61
CA ALA A 104 -16.10 22.00 -0.41
C ALA A 104 -17.61 21.86 -0.61
N ASP A 105 -18.07 21.91 -1.86
CA ASP A 105 -19.49 21.75 -2.23
C ASP A 105 -19.95 20.28 -2.18
N LEU A 106 -19.02 19.32 -2.10
CA LEU A 106 -19.35 17.91 -1.90
C LEU A 106 -19.71 17.67 -0.44
N ASP A 107 -20.79 16.94 -0.22
CA ASP A 107 -21.16 16.52 1.13
C ASP A 107 -20.27 15.37 1.65
N THR A 108 -20.46 15.02 2.92
CA THR A 108 -19.69 13.96 3.59
C THR A 108 -19.85 12.60 2.90
N LEU A 109 -21.06 12.24 2.48
CA LEU A 109 -21.34 10.93 1.86
C LEU A 109 -20.75 10.88 0.45
N GLU A 110 -20.93 11.93 -0.34
CA GLU A 110 -20.33 12.08 -1.67
C GLU A 110 -18.80 12.02 -1.64
N THR A 111 -18.19 12.59 -0.59
CA THR A 111 -16.74 12.51 -0.39
C THR A 111 -16.30 11.07 -0.10
N TRP A 112 -17.04 10.33 0.74
CA TRP A 112 -16.73 8.91 1.00
C TRP A 112 -16.96 8.00 -0.22
N ASP A 113 -17.94 8.32 -1.05
CA ASP A 113 -18.13 7.68 -2.36
C ASP A 113 -16.91 7.86 -3.25
N LEU A 114 -16.35 9.09 -3.32
CA LEU A 114 -15.11 9.37 -4.03
C LEU A 114 -13.92 8.58 -3.46
N VAL A 115 -13.74 8.55 -2.13
CA VAL A 115 -12.67 7.76 -1.51
C VAL A 115 -12.80 6.28 -1.91
N SER A 116 -14.00 5.73 -1.87
CA SER A 116 -14.27 4.33 -2.24
C SER A 116 -13.97 4.08 -3.73
N PHE A 117 -14.32 5.03 -4.61
CA PHE A 117 -13.93 4.96 -6.01
C PHE A 117 -12.41 5.02 -6.19
N LEU A 118 -11.69 5.91 -5.50
CA LEU A 118 -10.23 5.98 -5.56
C LEU A 118 -9.57 4.66 -5.17
N ARG A 119 -10.08 3.98 -4.13
CA ARG A 119 -9.62 2.65 -3.70
C ARG A 119 -9.84 1.56 -4.75
N SER A 120 -10.82 1.74 -5.64
CA SER A 120 -11.07 0.80 -6.74
C SER A 120 -10.09 0.92 -7.91
N LEU A 121 -9.31 2.00 -7.99
CA LEU A 121 -8.41 2.27 -9.11
C LEU A 121 -7.04 1.60 -8.99
N HIS A 122 -6.69 1.09 -7.82
CA HIS A 122 -5.41 0.43 -7.55
C HIS A 122 -5.63 -0.94 -6.92
N LEU A 123 -4.59 -1.78 -6.88
CA LEU A 123 -4.65 -3.04 -6.14
C LEU A 123 -4.63 -2.75 -4.63
N PRO A 124 -5.64 -3.20 -3.86
CA PRO A 124 -5.66 -3.04 -2.41
C PRO A 124 -4.77 -4.09 -1.73
N LEU A 125 -4.22 -3.78 -0.56
CA LEU A 125 -3.35 -4.70 0.21
C LEU A 125 -4.04 -6.04 0.53
N GLN A 126 -5.35 -6.03 0.75
CA GLN A 126 -6.19 -7.22 1.01
C GLN A 126 -6.20 -8.20 -0.17
N SER A 127 -5.93 -7.73 -1.39
CA SER A 127 -5.80 -8.62 -2.54
C SER A 127 -4.56 -9.52 -2.45
N PHE A 128 -3.55 -9.11 -1.69
CA PHE A 128 -2.32 -9.88 -1.44
C PHE A 128 -2.46 -10.75 -0.20
N PHE A 129 -3.02 -10.21 0.87
CA PHE A 129 -3.26 -10.91 2.12
C PHE A 129 -4.69 -10.67 2.59
N SER A 130 -5.59 -11.62 2.32
CA SER A 130 -7.04 -11.45 2.57
C SER A 130 -7.40 -11.22 4.03
N LEU A 131 -6.53 -11.63 4.96
CA LEU A 131 -6.74 -11.47 6.39
C LEU A 131 -6.16 -10.17 6.95
N VAL A 132 -5.40 -9.37 6.19
CA VAL A 132 -4.75 -8.17 6.75
C VAL A 132 -5.76 -7.23 7.40
N ASP A 133 -5.41 -6.72 8.59
CA ASP A 133 -6.20 -5.71 9.33
C ASP A 133 -5.38 -4.49 9.79
N GLN A 134 -4.06 -4.60 9.77
CA GLN A 134 -3.15 -3.55 10.16
C GLN A 134 -1.92 -3.62 9.28
N TYR A 135 -1.38 -2.46 8.93
CA TYR A 135 -0.15 -2.39 8.17
C TYR A 135 0.68 -1.15 8.52
N LEU A 136 1.98 -1.28 8.30
CA LEU A 136 2.92 -0.16 8.31
C LEU A 136 3.36 0.13 6.89
N VAL A 137 3.75 1.37 6.64
CA VAL A 137 4.34 1.79 5.37
C VAL A 137 5.61 2.59 5.63
N LYS A 138 6.66 2.32 4.86
CA LYS A 138 7.87 3.15 4.84
C LYS A 138 8.36 3.32 3.42
N ARG A 139 8.68 4.58 3.07
CA ARG A 139 9.29 4.93 1.79
C ARG A 139 10.72 5.39 2.02
N TYR A 140 11.67 4.82 1.27
CA TYR A 140 13.09 5.12 1.38
C TYR A 140 13.83 4.71 0.11
N THR A 141 15.10 5.09 0.02
CA THR A 141 16.00 4.61 -1.03
C THR A 141 16.87 3.50 -0.47
N ILE A 142 16.87 2.35 -1.13
CA ILE A 142 17.81 1.25 -0.86
C ILE A 142 19.26 1.78 -0.93
N GLY A 143 20.10 1.34 0.00
CA GLY A 143 21.48 1.83 0.16
C GLY A 143 21.62 3.12 0.98
N GLN A 144 20.54 3.62 1.59
CA GLN A 144 20.58 4.79 2.48
C GLN A 144 20.28 4.50 3.96
N LEU A 145 19.85 3.29 4.31
CA LEU A 145 19.52 2.88 5.68
C LEU A 145 20.57 1.93 6.24
N GLY A 146 20.84 2.04 7.54
CA GLY A 146 21.79 1.19 8.26
C GLY A 146 23.28 1.56 8.10
N PRO A 147 24.18 0.79 8.73
CA PRO A 147 25.63 1.01 8.66
C PRO A 147 26.20 0.87 7.25
N ASP A 148 27.37 1.48 7.00
CA ASP A 148 28.05 1.51 5.69
C ASP A 148 28.21 0.11 5.08
N GLU A 149 28.71 -0.85 5.85
CA GLU A 149 28.89 -2.24 5.42
C GLU A 149 27.58 -2.90 4.93
N PHE A 150 26.45 -2.59 5.60
CA PHE A 150 25.14 -3.10 5.19
C PHE A 150 24.70 -2.46 3.86
N ARG A 151 24.86 -1.14 3.73
CA ARG A 151 24.48 -0.38 2.53
C ARG A 151 25.28 -0.83 1.32
N GLU A 152 26.58 -1.01 1.47
CA GLU A 152 27.47 -1.53 0.42
C GLU A 152 27.09 -2.96 0.04
N GLY A 153 26.98 -3.86 1.01
CA GLY A 153 26.61 -5.26 0.76
C GLY A 153 25.23 -5.41 0.09
N GLN A 154 24.28 -4.55 0.43
CA GLN A 154 22.98 -4.48 -0.22
C GLN A 154 23.10 -4.11 -1.70
N LEU A 155 23.83 -3.05 -2.03
CA LEU A 155 24.03 -2.63 -3.42
C LEU A 155 24.80 -3.68 -4.23
N GLU A 156 25.78 -4.35 -3.62
CA GLU A 156 26.51 -5.46 -4.26
C GLU A 156 25.59 -6.64 -4.59
N ARG A 157 24.73 -7.06 -3.66
CA ARG A 157 23.75 -8.14 -3.89
C ARG A 157 22.77 -7.79 -4.99
N ILE A 158 22.27 -6.55 -5.00
CA ILE A 158 21.40 -6.05 -6.08
C ILE A 158 22.16 -6.06 -7.40
N GLN A 159 23.35 -5.48 -7.48
CA GLN A 159 24.11 -5.44 -8.73
C GLN A 159 24.42 -6.85 -9.26
N LYS A 160 24.69 -7.81 -8.35
CA LYS A 160 24.96 -9.22 -8.67
C LYS A 160 23.72 -9.95 -9.21
N PHE A 161 22.55 -9.74 -8.62
CA PHE A 161 21.35 -10.53 -8.94
C PHE A 161 20.25 -9.78 -9.71
N ALA A 162 20.31 -8.46 -9.81
CA ALA A 162 19.42 -7.66 -10.63
C ALA A 162 20.16 -7.03 -11.82
N GLY A 163 21.49 -7.05 -11.84
CA GLY A 163 22.29 -6.32 -12.83
C GLY A 163 22.22 -4.81 -12.58
N LYS A 164 22.37 -3.99 -13.63
CA LYS A 164 22.33 -2.54 -13.51
C LYS A 164 20.93 -2.06 -13.12
N VAL A 165 20.79 -1.39 -11.98
CA VAL A 165 19.51 -0.86 -11.49
C VAL A 165 19.41 0.65 -11.72
N ASP A 166 18.25 1.11 -12.20
CA ASP A 166 17.98 2.54 -12.31
C ASP A 166 17.80 3.10 -10.89
N PRO A 167 18.43 4.24 -10.51
CA PRO A 167 18.24 4.82 -9.19
C PRO A 167 16.77 5.00 -8.76
N LYS A 168 15.85 5.20 -9.71
CA LYS A 168 14.41 5.28 -9.39
C LYS A 168 13.85 3.95 -8.89
N ASP A 169 14.37 2.82 -9.37
CA ASP A 169 13.97 1.48 -8.96
C ASP A 169 14.55 1.15 -7.57
N LEU A 170 15.47 1.96 -7.02
CA LEU A 170 15.95 1.84 -5.64
C LEU A 170 15.08 2.62 -4.64
N GLN A 171 14.23 3.54 -5.10
CA GLN A 171 13.20 4.12 -4.24
C GLN A 171 12.05 3.13 -4.11
N GLN A 172 11.87 2.61 -2.90
CA GLN A 172 10.87 1.60 -2.61
C GLN A 172 9.92 2.08 -1.53
N THR A 173 8.66 1.63 -1.65
CA THR A 173 7.66 1.76 -0.60
C THR A 173 7.35 0.36 -0.10
N ALA A 174 7.81 0.07 1.12
CA ALA A 174 7.61 -1.21 1.77
C ALA A 174 6.34 -1.14 2.62
N PHE A 175 5.38 -2.02 2.35
CA PHE A 175 4.25 -2.27 3.22
C PHE A 175 4.52 -3.50 4.05
N THR A 176 4.43 -3.41 5.38
CA THR A 176 4.52 -4.57 6.29
C THR A 176 3.13 -4.83 6.84
N LEU A 177 2.59 -6.04 6.63
CA LEU A 177 1.19 -6.36 6.88
C LEU A 177 1.04 -7.32 8.07
N PHE A 178 -0.05 -7.15 8.80
CA PHE A 178 -0.32 -7.86 10.06
C PHE A 178 -1.78 -8.32 10.16
N ARG A 179 -2.00 -9.36 10.97
CA ARG A 179 -3.30 -9.79 11.50
C ARG A 179 -3.34 -9.62 13.01
N ALA A 180 -3.45 -8.39 13.48
CA ALA A 180 -3.37 -8.06 14.90
C ALA A 180 -4.75 -8.08 15.60
N ASP A 181 -5.82 -7.66 14.91
CA ASP A 181 -7.17 -7.58 15.47
C ASP A 181 -8.19 -8.23 14.53
N PRO A 182 -8.54 -9.51 14.79
CA PRO A 182 -9.42 -10.26 13.90
C PRO A 182 -10.80 -9.65 13.66
N ARG A 183 -11.23 -8.73 14.52
CA ARG A 183 -12.55 -8.11 14.50
C ARG A 183 -12.60 -6.92 13.55
N ARG A 184 -11.46 -6.39 13.11
CA ARG A 184 -11.41 -5.28 12.17
C ARG A 184 -11.78 -5.75 10.76
N PRO A 185 -12.76 -5.11 10.12
CA PRO A 185 -13.24 -5.52 8.80
C PRO A 185 -12.34 -5.04 7.65
N SER A 186 -11.53 -4.01 7.89
CA SER A 186 -10.65 -3.38 6.89
C SER A 186 -9.28 -3.08 7.50
N PRO A 187 -8.20 -3.11 6.69
CA PRO A 187 -6.87 -2.74 7.12
C PRO A 187 -6.76 -1.27 7.50
N GLU A 188 -6.05 -1.01 8.58
CA GLU A 188 -5.68 0.32 9.05
C GLU A 188 -4.20 0.57 8.84
N LEU A 189 -3.85 1.74 8.31
CA LEU A 189 -2.48 2.23 8.38
C LEU A 189 -2.20 2.60 9.85
N VAL A 190 -1.39 1.81 10.53
CA VAL A 190 -1.21 1.93 11.98
C VAL A 190 -0.56 3.29 12.31
N PRO A 191 -1.17 4.10 13.20
CA PRO A 191 -0.59 5.37 13.61
C PRO A 191 0.71 5.15 14.39
N GLN A 192 1.59 6.15 14.41
CA GLN A 192 2.90 6.09 15.07
C GLN A 192 2.81 6.21 16.60
N GLU A 193 1.86 5.52 17.21
CA GLU A 193 1.58 5.51 18.64
C GLU A 193 2.17 4.26 19.31
N PRO A 194 2.94 4.40 20.41
CA PRO A 194 3.63 3.26 21.02
C PRO A 194 2.72 2.06 21.36
N ARG A 195 1.49 2.31 21.82
CA ARG A 195 0.54 1.24 22.16
C ARG A 195 0.07 0.48 20.94
N ARG A 196 -0.29 1.18 19.86
CA ARG A 196 -0.73 0.57 18.60
C ARG A 196 0.41 -0.20 17.96
N LEU A 197 1.63 0.34 17.98
CA LEU A 197 2.81 -0.34 17.45
C LEU A 197 3.21 -1.59 18.25
N ALA A 198 2.91 -1.64 19.55
CA ALA A 198 3.17 -2.81 20.39
C ALA A 198 2.23 -3.99 20.11
N GLU A 199 1.09 -3.77 19.44
CA GLU A 199 0.20 -4.85 18.97
C GLU A 199 0.83 -5.65 17.83
N LEU A 200 1.80 -5.09 17.12
CA LEU A 200 2.45 -5.67 15.96
C LEU A 200 3.63 -6.56 16.41
N THR A 201 3.58 -7.85 16.09
CA THR A 201 4.57 -8.84 16.51
C THR A 201 5.00 -9.71 15.33
N LYS A 202 6.04 -10.53 15.51
CA LYS A 202 6.45 -11.51 14.50
C LYS A 202 5.35 -12.55 14.25
N ASP A 203 4.66 -12.96 15.31
CA ASP A 203 3.66 -14.02 15.26
C ASP A 203 2.41 -13.63 14.45
N ASN A 204 2.08 -12.33 14.42
CA ASN A 204 0.95 -11.83 13.67
C ASN A 204 1.33 -11.13 12.36
N LYS A 205 2.61 -11.13 11.99
CA LYS A 205 3.10 -10.60 10.73
C LYS A 205 2.74 -11.53 9.59
N LEU A 206 2.05 -10.99 8.60
CA LEU A 206 1.65 -11.71 7.39
C LEU A 206 2.74 -11.67 6.31
N GLY A 207 3.50 -10.58 6.26
CA GLY A 207 4.57 -10.41 5.28
C GLY A 207 4.64 -8.98 4.76
N TYR A 208 5.05 -8.87 3.50
CA TYR A 208 5.34 -7.61 2.83
C TYR A 208 4.60 -7.50 1.50
N VAL A 209 4.28 -6.27 1.11
CA VAL A 209 3.82 -5.94 -0.24
C VAL A 209 4.68 -4.83 -0.82
N PHE A 210 5.04 -4.97 -2.09
CA PHE A 210 5.75 -3.99 -2.89
C PHE A 210 5.01 -3.76 -4.21
N PHE A 211 5.05 -2.53 -4.70
CA PHE A 211 4.56 -2.19 -6.04
C PHE A 211 5.73 -1.70 -6.87
N MET A 212 5.98 -2.35 -8.00
CA MET A 212 7.20 -2.20 -8.78
C MET A 212 6.89 -2.31 -10.28
N ASP A 213 7.81 -1.90 -11.13
CA ASP A 213 7.69 -2.11 -12.56
C ASP A 213 8.36 -3.41 -13.00
N PHE A 214 7.57 -4.34 -13.50
CA PHE A 214 8.05 -5.46 -14.30
C PHE A 214 8.48 -4.94 -15.67
N VAL A 215 9.71 -5.25 -16.08
CA VAL A 215 10.22 -4.90 -17.41
C VAL A 215 10.13 -6.12 -18.30
N ASP A 216 9.25 -6.08 -19.29
CA ASP A 216 9.10 -7.17 -20.26
C ASP A 216 10.31 -7.23 -21.22
N PRO A 217 10.47 -8.31 -21.99
CA PRO A 217 11.60 -8.48 -22.92
C PRO A 217 11.65 -7.43 -24.05
N ARG A 218 10.55 -6.72 -24.28
CA ARG A 218 10.45 -5.62 -25.26
C ARG A 218 10.74 -4.27 -24.60
N GLY A 219 11.07 -4.25 -23.31
CA GLY A 219 11.36 -3.05 -22.52
C GLY A 219 10.12 -2.32 -22.03
N ALA A 220 8.92 -2.89 -22.19
CA ALA A 220 7.70 -2.30 -21.65
C ALA A 220 7.69 -2.42 -20.12
N ARG A 221 7.38 -1.32 -19.43
CA ARG A 221 7.24 -1.28 -17.97
C ARG A 221 5.79 -1.52 -17.62
N ILE A 222 5.55 -2.56 -16.83
CA ILE A 222 4.22 -3.00 -16.43
C ILE A 222 4.19 -2.96 -14.90
N PRO A 223 3.35 -2.12 -14.29
CA PRO A 223 3.20 -2.12 -12.84
C PRO A 223 2.77 -3.50 -12.36
N VAL A 224 3.42 -4.01 -11.32
CA VAL A 224 3.08 -5.25 -10.66
C VAL A 224 3.06 -5.05 -9.15
N GLY A 225 2.20 -5.78 -8.46
CA GLY A 225 2.29 -5.98 -7.02
C GLY A 225 2.96 -7.31 -6.71
N LEU A 226 3.92 -7.29 -5.81
CA LEU A 226 4.65 -8.45 -5.30
C LEU A 226 4.41 -8.57 -3.80
N ALA A 227 3.97 -9.74 -3.35
CA ALA A 227 3.83 -10.09 -1.96
C ALA A 227 4.82 -11.17 -1.55
N LEU A 228 5.47 -10.95 -0.40
CA LEU A 228 6.42 -11.87 0.22
C LEU A 228 5.91 -12.24 1.61
N ASP A 229 5.97 -13.51 2.00
CA ASP A 229 5.78 -13.90 3.40
C ASP A 229 7.00 -13.48 4.27
N PRO A 230 6.98 -13.67 5.61
CA PRO A 230 8.12 -13.34 6.48
C PRO A 230 9.40 -14.14 6.16
N ASN A 231 9.27 -15.28 5.49
CA ASN A 231 10.36 -16.09 4.98
C ASN A 231 10.78 -15.70 3.56
N PHE A 232 10.31 -14.58 3.03
CA PHE A 232 10.55 -14.11 1.66
C PHE A 232 10.13 -15.11 0.58
N THR A 233 9.15 -15.96 0.84
CA THR A 233 8.48 -16.73 -0.21
C THR A 233 7.51 -15.82 -0.96
N ILE A 234 7.49 -15.88 -2.29
CA ILE A 234 6.52 -15.17 -3.11
C ILE A 234 5.14 -15.79 -2.88
N THR A 235 4.23 -15.04 -2.24
CA THR A 235 2.85 -15.50 -2.00
C THR A 235 1.90 -15.04 -3.09
N ARG A 236 2.21 -13.90 -3.74
CA ARG A 236 1.44 -13.36 -4.86
C ARG A 236 2.30 -12.44 -5.72
N LEU A 237 2.12 -12.53 -7.03
CA LEU A 237 2.75 -11.64 -8.00
C LEU A 237 1.76 -11.40 -9.15
N VAL A 238 1.30 -10.16 -9.31
CA VAL A 238 0.19 -9.83 -10.22
C VAL A 238 0.39 -8.47 -10.86
N ALA A 239 0.01 -8.34 -12.13
CA ALA A 239 0.00 -7.08 -12.85
C ALA A 239 -1.07 -6.13 -12.31
N ALA A 240 -0.72 -4.86 -12.17
CA ALA A 240 -1.62 -3.78 -11.78
C ALA A 240 -1.98 -2.93 -13.02
N GLY A 241 -3.28 -2.83 -13.30
CA GLY A 241 -3.81 -2.02 -14.40
C GLY A 241 -3.52 -2.54 -15.81
N GLY A 242 -3.83 -1.71 -16.82
CA GLY A 242 -3.61 -2.01 -18.23
C GLY A 242 -4.75 -2.77 -18.92
N ASP A 243 -4.48 -3.26 -20.14
CA ASP A 243 -5.43 -4.06 -20.92
C ASP A 243 -5.71 -5.42 -20.24
N PRO A 244 -6.97 -5.78 -19.95
CA PRO A 244 -7.30 -7.01 -19.23
C PRO A 244 -6.79 -8.29 -19.91
N GLY A 245 -6.78 -8.33 -21.25
CA GLY A 245 -6.29 -9.49 -22.01
C GLY A 245 -4.80 -9.69 -21.81
N LYS A 246 -4.01 -8.61 -21.95
CA LYS A 246 -2.57 -8.63 -21.68
C LYS A 246 -2.23 -8.92 -20.22
N ALA A 247 -3.02 -8.38 -19.30
CA ALA A 247 -2.85 -8.63 -17.87
C ALA A 247 -3.05 -10.12 -17.55
N ASN A 248 -4.05 -10.79 -18.14
CA ASN A 248 -4.28 -12.22 -17.91
C ASN A 248 -3.15 -13.11 -18.45
N GLU A 249 -2.63 -12.82 -19.65
CA GLU A 249 -1.48 -13.55 -20.21
C GLU A 249 -0.24 -13.38 -19.32
N LEU A 250 0.03 -12.15 -18.88
CA LEU A 250 1.13 -11.83 -17.99
C LEU A 250 0.99 -12.57 -16.66
N ASN A 251 -0.18 -12.49 -16.03
CA ASN A 251 -0.46 -13.12 -14.74
C ASN A 251 -0.30 -14.65 -14.79
N THR A 252 -0.73 -15.31 -15.88
CA THR A 252 -0.54 -16.75 -16.07
C THR A 252 0.93 -17.16 -16.00
N ARG A 253 1.84 -16.30 -16.48
CA ARG A 253 3.29 -16.55 -16.41
C ARG A 253 3.87 -16.22 -15.04
N LEU A 254 3.36 -15.18 -14.38
CA LEU A 254 3.78 -14.76 -13.04
C LEU A 254 3.37 -15.77 -11.95
N GLU A 255 2.26 -16.49 -12.15
CA GLU A 255 1.79 -17.53 -11.22
C GLU A 255 2.82 -18.64 -10.98
N LYS A 256 3.69 -18.93 -11.97
CA LYS A 256 4.75 -19.94 -11.85
C LYS A 256 5.80 -19.61 -10.78
N PHE A 257 5.84 -18.38 -10.29
CA PHE A 257 6.79 -17.93 -9.27
C PHE A 257 6.21 -18.00 -7.85
N ILE A 258 4.90 -18.25 -7.70
CA ILE A 258 4.27 -18.38 -6.40
C ILE A 258 4.83 -19.63 -5.68
N GLY A 259 5.23 -19.47 -4.42
CA GLY A 259 5.88 -20.49 -3.63
C GLY A 259 7.41 -20.57 -3.81
N LEU A 260 7.98 -19.75 -4.69
CA LEU A 260 9.44 -19.64 -4.85
C LEU A 260 10.01 -18.53 -3.95
N GLY A 261 11.31 -18.58 -3.71
CA GLY A 261 11.99 -17.66 -2.83
C GLY A 261 12.05 -18.18 -1.40
N LYS A 262 13.06 -17.71 -0.68
CA LYS A 262 13.30 -18.04 0.72
C LYS A 262 14.33 -17.06 1.29
N ARG A 263 14.19 -16.75 2.57
CA ARG A 263 15.10 -15.89 3.32
C ARG A 263 16.50 -16.51 3.34
N GLY A 264 17.49 -15.71 2.94
CA GLY A 264 18.90 -16.11 2.84
C GLY A 264 19.27 -16.89 1.58
N ASP A 265 18.30 -17.29 0.74
CA ASP A 265 18.59 -18.03 -0.49
C ASP A 265 19.14 -17.13 -1.60
N ARG A 266 19.85 -17.77 -2.53
CA ARG A 266 20.23 -17.15 -3.81
C ARG A 266 19.06 -17.32 -4.78
N PRO A 267 18.45 -16.24 -5.30
CA PRO A 267 17.30 -16.37 -6.18
C PRO A 267 17.74 -16.86 -7.56
N ASP A 268 17.61 -18.17 -7.79
CA ASP A 268 17.87 -18.85 -9.06
C ASP A 268 16.55 -19.45 -9.58
N PHE A 269 15.64 -18.58 -10.00
CA PHE A 269 14.34 -19.00 -10.53
C PHE A 269 14.53 -19.62 -11.92
N LYS A 270 14.04 -20.85 -12.09
CA LYS A 270 14.10 -21.63 -13.33
C LYS A 270 12.74 -22.24 -13.60
N THR A 271 11.78 -21.39 -13.99
CA THR A 271 10.41 -21.82 -14.30
C THR A 271 10.21 -22.16 -15.78
N ALA A 272 11.18 -21.81 -16.62
CA ALA A 272 11.16 -22.07 -18.05
C ALA A 272 11.57 -23.50 -18.42
N ASP A 273 10.81 -24.13 -19.32
CA ASP A 273 11.30 -25.27 -20.08
C ASP A 273 12.44 -24.84 -21.01
N LYS A 274 13.36 -25.76 -21.35
CA LYS A 274 14.56 -25.47 -22.19
C LYS A 274 14.27 -24.76 -23.51
N LYS A 275 13.04 -24.87 -24.05
CA LYS A 275 12.63 -24.25 -25.31
C LYS A 275 11.82 -22.95 -25.14
N ASP A 276 11.34 -22.64 -23.93
CA ASP A 276 10.52 -21.46 -23.66
C ASP A 276 11.39 -20.25 -23.31
N LYS A 277 11.92 -19.61 -24.37
CA LYS A 277 12.74 -18.40 -24.24
C LYS A 277 11.98 -17.22 -23.62
N VAL A 278 10.65 -17.19 -23.77
CA VAL A 278 9.82 -16.13 -23.19
C VAL A 278 9.76 -16.32 -21.69
N GLN A 279 9.47 -17.54 -21.20
CA GLN A 279 9.51 -17.79 -19.76
C GLN A 279 10.91 -17.58 -19.17
N ALA A 280 11.99 -17.90 -19.89
CA ALA A 280 13.34 -17.66 -19.41
C ALA A 280 13.63 -16.16 -19.19
N SER A 281 13.03 -15.28 -20.02
CA SER A 281 13.13 -13.83 -19.80
C SER A 281 12.29 -13.35 -18.61
N PHE A 282 11.19 -14.03 -18.29
CA PHE A 282 10.42 -13.80 -17.09
C PHE A 282 11.17 -14.24 -15.83
N ASP A 283 11.88 -15.37 -15.89
CA ASP A 283 12.74 -15.83 -14.79
C ASP A 283 13.72 -14.73 -14.37
N GLU A 284 14.36 -14.09 -15.35
CA GLU A 284 15.26 -12.97 -15.12
C GLU A 284 14.57 -11.72 -14.56
N ALA A 285 13.44 -11.33 -15.15
CA ALA A 285 12.70 -10.13 -14.72
C ALA A 285 12.12 -10.29 -13.30
N VAL A 286 11.58 -11.45 -12.97
CA VAL A 286 11.06 -11.73 -11.62
C VAL A 286 12.18 -11.87 -10.61
N ARG A 287 13.31 -12.49 -10.96
CA ARG A 287 14.51 -12.53 -10.11
C ARG A 287 14.97 -11.13 -9.73
N ARG A 288 15.00 -10.21 -10.70
CA ARG A 288 15.32 -8.80 -10.45
C ARG A 288 14.35 -8.13 -9.47
N LEU A 289 13.04 -8.28 -9.69
CA LEU A 289 12.01 -7.73 -8.79
C LEU A 289 12.17 -8.27 -7.37
N TYR A 290 12.30 -9.60 -7.26
CA TYR A 290 12.44 -10.31 -6.00
C TYR A 290 13.64 -9.82 -5.20
N VAL A 291 14.81 -9.69 -5.81
CA VAL A 291 16.03 -9.24 -5.12
C VAL A 291 15.83 -7.83 -4.57
N ILE A 292 15.31 -6.91 -5.37
CA ILE A 292 15.08 -5.53 -4.92
C ILE A 292 14.06 -5.50 -3.78
N ALA A 293 12.99 -6.30 -3.85
CA ALA A 293 11.97 -6.39 -2.79
C ALA A 293 12.53 -6.99 -1.49
N VAL A 294 13.34 -8.05 -1.57
CA VAL A 294 14.00 -8.64 -0.39
C VAL A 294 14.97 -7.66 0.25
N GLU A 295 15.77 -6.96 -0.55
CA GLU A 295 16.69 -5.96 -0.03
C GLU A 295 15.96 -4.76 0.57
N ALA A 296 14.87 -4.33 -0.05
CA ALA A 296 13.97 -3.36 0.57
C ALA A 296 13.51 -3.88 1.94
N ALA A 297 12.88 -5.06 2.01
CA ALA A 297 12.40 -5.64 3.26
C ALA A 297 13.50 -5.67 4.34
N ASN A 298 14.68 -6.21 4.03
CA ASN A 298 15.82 -6.26 4.95
C ASN A 298 16.24 -4.88 5.48
N ALA A 299 16.33 -3.87 4.60
CA ALA A 299 16.67 -2.51 5.03
C ALA A 299 15.62 -1.92 5.96
N TYR A 300 14.33 -2.18 5.71
CA TYR A 300 13.27 -1.72 6.61
C TYR A 300 13.34 -2.46 7.95
N GLU A 301 13.53 -3.78 7.94
CA GLU A 301 13.68 -4.55 9.18
C GLU A 301 14.88 -4.10 10.02
N LEU A 302 16.02 -3.82 9.38
CA LEU A 302 17.22 -3.34 10.06
C LEU A 302 17.00 -2.00 10.74
N GLU A 303 16.36 -1.07 10.03
CA GLU A 303 16.04 0.26 10.52
C GLU A 303 15.07 0.20 11.70
N GLU A 304 14.14 -0.76 11.69
CA GLU A 304 13.16 -0.99 12.76
C GLU A 304 13.55 -2.15 13.69
N LYS A 305 14.83 -2.50 13.78
CA LYS A 305 15.32 -3.68 14.52
C LYS A 305 14.88 -3.77 15.98
N ASP A 306 14.58 -2.62 16.60
CA ASP A 306 14.14 -2.53 17.99
C ASP A 306 12.62 -2.74 18.15
N ARG A 307 11.87 -2.90 17.05
CA ARG A 307 10.45 -3.21 17.06
C ARG A 307 10.20 -4.69 17.34
N SER A 308 9.09 -4.98 18.02
CA SER A 308 8.63 -6.33 18.35
C SER A 308 8.37 -7.24 17.14
N TRP A 309 8.16 -6.67 15.96
CA TRP A 309 7.89 -7.40 14.73
C TRP A 309 9.10 -7.58 13.80
N ALA A 310 10.23 -6.92 14.07
CA ALA A 310 11.40 -6.99 13.20
C ALA A 310 12.10 -8.34 13.36
N ASP A 311 12.29 -9.11 12.28
CA ASP A 311 12.69 -10.51 12.37
C ASP A 311 14.10 -10.70 12.96
N GLY A 312 14.92 -9.65 12.99
CA GLY A 312 16.24 -9.66 13.63
C GLY A 312 17.33 -10.31 12.77
N THR A 313 16.96 -10.74 11.56
CA THR A 313 17.82 -11.42 10.60
C THR A 313 18.00 -10.52 9.38
N PHE A 314 19.14 -9.83 9.29
CA PHE A 314 19.44 -8.84 8.25
C PHE A 314 20.72 -9.20 7.50
#